data_AF-A0A538CWV6-F1
#
_entry.id   AF-A0A538CWV6-F1
#
_cell.length_a   1.000
_cell.length_b   1.000
_cell.length_c   1.000
_cell.angle_alpha   90.00
_cell.angle_beta   90.00
_cell.angle_gamma   90.00
#
_symmetry.space_group_name_H-M   'P 1'
#
loop_
_entity.id
_entity.type
_entity.pdbx_description
1 polymer ?
#
loop_
_entity_poly.entity_id
_entity_poly.type
_entity_poly.pdbx_seq_one_letter_code
_entity_poly.pdbx_strand_id
1 'polypeptide(L)'
;MTLPYALIDADNHYYEPRDAFTRHMPASLRHLAVHVRGEGDRERIFVGDEPFTFLRHNYDHVVRPGALREMLRTMKKGAAVGEQTGVDEPTQPEYLHRDPRLAKMDEQGIEACMLFPTLAVCVEHAMRHNPPQLYANFEAFNRWLEDDWGYA
;
A
#
# COMPACT_ATOMS: atom_id res chain seq x y z
N MET A 1 7.94 -16.42 -23.56
CA MET A 1 9.32 -16.89 -23.39
C MET A 1 9.49 -17.20 -21.92
N THR A 2 9.90 -18.42 -21.56
CA THR A 2 10.27 -18.79 -20.20
C THR A 2 11.79 -18.66 -20.07
N LEU A 3 12.26 -18.03 -18.99
CA LEU A 3 13.69 -17.95 -18.68
C LEU A 3 14.13 -19.29 -18.04
N PRO A 4 15.41 -19.69 -18.18
CA PRO A 4 15.92 -20.92 -17.58
C PRO A 4 16.21 -20.80 -16.07
N TYR A 5 15.76 -19.71 -15.44
CA TYR A 5 15.91 -19.41 -14.01
C TYR A 5 14.74 -18.55 -13.55
N ALA A 6 14.48 -18.53 -12.24
CA ALA A 6 13.49 -17.66 -11.63
C ALA A 6 14.03 -16.24 -11.41
N LEU A 7 13.12 -15.26 -11.30
CA LEU A 7 13.44 -13.85 -11.17
C LEU A 7 13.56 -13.44 -9.70
N ILE A 8 14.43 -12.47 -9.44
CA ILE A 8 14.38 -11.66 -8.23
C ILE A 8 13.79 -10.31 -8.61
N ASP A 9 12.64 -9.98 -8.05
CA ASP A 9 11.97 -8.71 -8.31
C ASP A 9 12.26 -7.70 -7.20
N ALA A 10 12.99 -6.64 -7.53
CA ALA A 10 13.44 -5.66 -6.57
C ALA A 10 12.37 -4.61 -6.20
N ASP A 11 11.16 -4.69 -6.75
CA ASP A 11 10.12 -3.69 -6.48
C ASP A 11 8.70 -4.29 -6.57
N ASN A 12 8.19 -4.75 -5.44
CA ASN A 12 6.81 -5.20 -5.30
C ASN A 12 6.12 -4.56 -4.11
N HIS A 13 4.79 -4.59 -4.11
CA HIS A 13 3.98 -3.94 -3.09
C HIS A 13 2.85 -4.84 -2.57
N TYR A 14 2.43 -4.55 -1.33
CA TYR A 14 1.15 -4.94 -0.75
C TYR A 14 0.24 -3.72 -0.59
N TYR A 15 -1.05 -3.96 -0.39
CA TYR A 15 -1.97 -2.95 0.11
C TYR A 15 -2.23 -3.18 1.59
N GLU A 16 -2.01 -2.14 2.40
CA GLU A 16 -2.21 -2.20 3.83
C GLU A 16 -3.70 -2.38 4.18
N PRO A 17 -4.06 -3.26 5.13
CA PRO A 17 -5.40 -3.29 5.70
C PRO A 17 -5.65 -2.05 6.58
N ARG A 18 -6.93 -1.81 6.88
CA ARG A 18 -7.38 -0.67 7.70
C ARG A 18 -6.72 -0.60 9.07
N ASP A 19 -6.26 -1.73 9.60
CA ASP A 19 -5.67 -1.85 10.93
C ASP A 19 -4.14 -1.84 10.94
N ALA A 20 -3.46 -1.67 9.79
CA ALA A 20 -1.99 -1.74 9.69
C ALA A 20 -1.27 -0.81 10.69
N PHE A 21 -1.82 0.37 10.94
CA PHE A 21 -1.26 1.35 11.87
C PHE A 21 -1.91 1.34 13.26
N THR A 22 -2.96 0.54 13.49
CA THR A 22 -3.74 0.57 14.73
C THR A 22 -3.72 -0.74 15.52
N ARG A 23 -3.45 -1.88 14.87
CA ARG A 23 -3.43 -3.22 15.49
C ARG A 23 -2.50 -3.27 16.69
N HIS A 24 -1.27 -2.78 16.53
CA HIS A 24 -0.25 -2.74 17.58
C HIS A 24 -0.07 -1.36 18.21
N MET A 25 -0.90 -0.37 17.86
CA MET A 25 -0.81 0.97 18.43
C MET A 25 -1.27 0.93 19.91
N PRO A 26 -0.44 1.42 20.86
CA PRO A 26 -0.82 1.53 22.25
C PRO A 26 -2.13 2.32 22.40
N ALA A 27 -3.01 1.89 23.29
CA ALA A 27 -4.33 2.51 23.48
C ALA A 27 -4.24 4.03 23.74
N SER A 28 -3.23 4.48 24.50
CA SER A 28 -2.96 5.88 24.79
C SER A 28 -2.58 6.72 23.56
N LEU A 29 -2.06 6.10 22.50
CA LEU A 29 -1.56 6.75 21.29
C LEU A 29 -2.49 6.54 20.08
N ARG A 30 -3.57 5.77 20.21
CA ARG A 30 -4.51 5.46 19.10
C ARG A 30 -5.08 6.69 18.41
N HIS A 31 -5.28 7.78 19.16
CA HIS A 31 -5.77 9.06 18.60
C HIS A 31 -4.77 9.72 17.63
N LEU A 32 -3.50 9.31 17.62
CA LEU A 32 -2.46 9.79 16.72
C LEU A 32 -2.25 8.88 15.50
N ALA A 33 -2.92 7.72 15.46
CA ALA A 33 -2.67 6.71 14.45
C ALA A 33 -3.13 7.16 13.06
N VAL A 34 -2.48 6.62 12.03
CA VAL A 34 -3.08 6.55 10.70
C VAL A 34 -4.28 5.62 10.78
N HIS A 35 -5.44 6.07 10.33
CA HIS A 35 -6.67 5.28 10.40
C HIS A 35 -7.67 5.74 9.34
N VAL A 36 -8.76 4.99 9.25
CA VAL A 36 -9.84 5.24 8.30
C VAL A 36 -11.08 5.67 9.06
N ARG A 37 -11.78 6.69 8.56
CA ARG A 37 -13.13 7.06 9.00
C ARG A 37 -14.07 7.00 7.80
N GLY A 38 -15.31 6.58 8.04
CA GLY A 38 -16.37 6.68 7.03
C GLY A 38 -16.80 8.13 6.83
N GLU A 39 -16.84 8.58 5.59
CA GLU A 39 -17.43 9.84 5.13
C GLU A 39 -18.52 9.53 4.10
N GLY A 40 -19.76 9.30 4.58
CA GLY A 40 -20.89 8.95 3.72
C GLY A 40 -20.78 7.53 3.15
N ASP A 41 -20.74 7.42 1.83
CA ASP A 41 -20.55 6.16 1.08
C ASP A 41 -19.06 5.81 0.87
N ARG A 42 -18.15 6.66 1.35
CA ARG A 42 -16.71 6.53 1.11
C ARG A 42 -15.94 6.44 2.42
N GLU A 43 -14.74 5.93 2.30
CA GLU A 43 -13.75 5.95 3.37
C GLU A 43 -12.72 7.04 3.10
N ARG A 44 -12.22 7.64 4.18
CA ARG A 44 -11.14 8.61 4.12
C ARG A 44 -10.08 8.28 5.15
N ILE A 45 -8.83 8.43 4.73
CA ILE A 45 -7.65 8.24 5.59
C ILE A 45 -7.40 9.51 6.39
N PHE A 46 -7.07 9.34 7.66
CA PHE A 46 -6.67 10.37 8.59
C PHE A 46 -5.30 10.02 9.20
N VAL A 47 -4.54 11.05 9.54
CA VAL A 47 -3.31 10.95 10.35
C VAL A 47 -3.56 11.71 11.64
N GLY A 48 -3.90 10.99 12.70
CA GLY A 48 -4.54 11.61 13.86
C GLY A 48 -5.87 12.27 13.47
N ASP A 49 -6.03 13.56 13.74
CA ASP A 49 -7.26 14.28 13.38
C ASP A 49 -7.22 14.95 12.00
N GLU A 50 -6.07 14.95 11.34
CA GLU A 50 -5.89 15.60 10.04
C GLU A 50 -6.22 14.65 8.88
N PRO A 51 -7.07 15.06 7.93
CA PRO A 51 -7.35 14.24 6.78
C PRO A 51 -6.14 14.12 5.85
N PHE A 52 -5.82 12.90 5.45
CA PHE A 52 -4.76 12.63 4.48
C PHE A 52 -5.28 12.82 3.05
N THR A 53 -4.54 13.55 2.22
CA THR A 53 -5.00 13.97 0.89
C THR A 53 -4.08 13.59 -0.27
N PHE A 54 -2.88 13.08 0.02
CA PHE A 54 -1.91 12.73 -1.02
C PHE A 54 -2.33 11.49 -1.82
N LEU A 55 -2.67 10.40 -1.11
CA LEU A 55 -3.17 9.17 -1.72
C LEU A 55 -4.66 9.03 -1.43
N ARG A 56 -5.45 8.87 -2.50
CA ARG A 56 -6.81 8.32 -2.38
C ARG A 56 -6.68 6.81 -2.45
N HIS A 57 -7.12 6.12 -1.41
CA HIS A 57 -7.04 4.67 -1.34
C HIS A 57 -8.45 4.11 -1.16
N ASN A 58 -8.81 3.14 -1.99
CA ASN A 58 -10.00 2.33 -1.82
C ASN A 58 -9.50 0.93 -1.41
N TYR A 59 -9.96 0.45 -0.26
CA TYR A 59 -9.52 -0.83 0.28
C TYR A 59 -10.15 -2.03 -0.46
N ASP A 60 -11.28 -1.82 -1.13
CA ASP A 60 -12.05 -2.89 -1.78
C ASP A 60 -11.78 -2.96 -3.29
N HIS A 61 -11.27 -1.87 -3.89
CA HIS A 61 -10.89 -1.79 -5.30
C HIS A 61 -9.56 -1.08 -5.49
N VAL A 62 -8.71 -1.62 -6.36
CA VAL A 62 -7.37 -1.08 -6.66
C VAL A 62 -7.17 -0.93 -8.16
N VAL A 63 -6.19 -0.12 -8.55
CA VAL A 63 -5.82 0.00 -9.96
C VAL A 63 -5.20 -1.32 -10.43
N ARG A 64 -5.76 -1.90 -11.48
CA ARG A 64 -5.28 -3.15 -12.06
C ARG A 64 -3.81 -3.02 -12.47
N PRO A 65 -2.94 -4.00 -12.12
CA PRO A 65 -1.53 -3.97 -12.47
C PRO A 65 -1.29 -3.68 -13.96
N GLY A 66 -0.46 -2.68 -14.24
CA GLY A 66 -0.09 -2.27 -15.60
C GLY A 66 -1.14 -1.42 -16.35
N ALA A 67 -2.34 -1.19 -15.80
CA ALA A 67 -3.39 -0.42 -16.49
C ALA A 67 -2.98 1.03 -16.80
N LEU A 68 -2.11 1.62 -15.98
CA LEU A 68 -1.61 2.99 -16.16
C LEU A 68 -0.37 3.09 -17.06
N ARG A 69 0.12 1.98 -17.62
CA ARG A 69 1.39 1.93 -18.37
C ARG A 69 1.44 2.95 -19.52
N GLU A 70 0.40 3.02 -20.35
CA GLU A 70 0.40 3.93 -21.50
C GLU A 70 0.22 5.40 -21.08
N MET A 71 -0.55 5.65 -20.02
CA MET A 71 -0.61 6.98 -19.40
C MET A 71 0.78 7.43 -18.94
N LEU A 72 1.50 6.61 -18.18
CA LEU A 72 2.83 6.94 -17.67
C LEU A 72 3.86 7.16 -18.81
N ARG A 73 3.80 6.35 -19.88
CA ARG A 73 4.63 6.54 -21.07
C ARG A 73 4.32 7.83 -21.81
N THR A 74 3.05 8.26 -21.80
CA THR A 74 2.60 9.50 -22.42
C THR A 74 3.05 10.72 -21.60
N MET A 75 2.89 10.66 -20.27
CA MET A 75 3.40 11.69 -19.35
C MET A 75 4.92 11.87 -19.48
N LYS A 76 5.69 10.77 -19.60
CA LYS A 76 7.15 10.83 -19.79
C LYS A 76 7.56 11.56 -21.07
N LYS A 77 6.68 11.64 -22.07
CA LYS A 77 6.88 12.40 -23.32
C LYS A 77 6.44 13.86 -23.22
N GLY A 78 6.01 14.33 -22.04
CA GLY A 78 5.57 15.70 -21.80
C GLY A 78 4.16 16.00 -22.32
N ALA A 79 3.38 14.98 -22.71
CA ALA A 79 2.02 15.15 -23.18
C ALA A 79 1.02 15.13 -22.02
N ALA A 80 -0.05 15.93 -22.16
CA ALA A 80 -1.18 15.88 -21.24
C ALA A 80 -1.88 14.51 -21.34
N VAL A 81 -2.28 13.96 -20.20
CA VAL A 81 -3.04 12.72 -20.15
C VAL A 81 -4.39 12.98 -19.48
N GLY A 82 -5.45 12.46 -20.09
CA GLY A 82 -6.80 12.52 -19.54
C GLY A 82 -7.01 11.52 -18.41
N GLU A 83 -8.19 11.60 -17.78
CA GLU A 83 -8.61 10.68 -16.74
C GLU A 83 -8.70 9.25 -17.27
N GLN A 84 -8.23 8.28 -16.48
CA GLN A 84 -8.24 6.87 -16.85
C GLN A 84 -9.49 6.22 -16.23
N THR A 85 -10.42 5.76 -17.06
CA THR A 85 -11.65 5.11 -16.61
C THR A 85 -11.56 3.59 -16.77
N GLY A 86 -12.24 2.84 -15.91
CA GLY A 86 -12.28 1.36 -15.99
C GLY A 86 -10.93 0.67 -15.73
N VAL A 87 -10.01 1.36 -15.05
CA VAL A 87 -8.69 0.84 -14.71
C VAL A 87 -8.67 0.04 -13.41
N ASP A 88 -9.74 0.13 -12.62
CA ASP A 88 -9.83 -0.52 -11.32
C ASP A 88 -10.34 -1.95 -11.41
N GLU A 89 -9.96 -2.75 -10.43
CA GLU A 89 -10.43 -4.11 -10.18
C GLU A 89 -10.65 -4.32 -8.68
N PRO A 90 -11.47 -5.31 -8.25
CA PRO A 90 -11.55 -5.68 -6.85
C PRO A 90 -10.17 -6.07 -6.31
N THR A 91 -9.88 -5.72 -5.06
CA THR A 91 -8.64 -6.12 -4.38
C THR A 91 -8.51 -7.64 -4.39
N GLN A 92 -7.35 -8.16 -4.79
CA GLN A 92 -7.08 -9.59 -4.87
C GLN A 92 -6.41 -10.10 -3.58
N PRO A 93 -6.61 -11.38 -3.19
CA PRO A 93 -6.01 -11.94 -1.98
C PRO A 93 -4.47 -11.84 -1.93
N GLU A 94 -3.78 -12.01 -3.06
CA GLU A 94 -2.33 -11.89 -3.16
C GLU A 94 -1.79 -10.47 -2.91
N TYR A 95 -2.67 -9.47 -2.89
CA TYR A 95 -2.28 -8.10 -2.54
C TYR A 95 -2.29 -7.86 -1.02
N LEU A 96 -2.97 -8.72 -0.27
CA LEU A 96 -3.26 -8.57 1.15
C LEU A 96 -2.62 -9.65 2.02
N HIS A 97 -2.31 -10.81 1.46
CA HIS A 97 -1.93 -12.01 2.22
C HIS A 97 -0.72 -12.72 1.63
N ARG A 98 0.16 -13.18 2.52
CA ARG A 98 1.43 -13.84 2.18
C ARG A 98 1.28 -15.14 1.39
N ASP A 99 0.41 -16.05 1.81
CA ASP A 99 0.31 -17.37 1.15
C ASP A 99 -0.24 -17.28 -0.29
N PRO A 100 -1.35 -16.55 -0.56
CA PRO A 100 -1.78 -16.30 -1.94
C PRO A 100 -0.70 -15.56 -2.76
N ARG A 101 0.08 -14.69 -2.11
CA ARG A 101 1.17 -13.98 -2.76
C ARG A 101 2.30 -14.91 -3.21
N LEU A 102 2.71 -15.86 -2.39
CA LEU A 102 3.73 -16.86 -2.77
C LEU A 102 3.26 -17.70 -3.96
N ALA A 103 2.00 -18.17 -3.95
CA ALA A 103 1.44 -18.88 -5.09
C ALA A 103 1.45 -18.02 -6.37
N LYS A 104 1.18 -16.72 -6.26
CA LYS A 104 1.24 -15.80 -7.39
C LYS A 104 2.66 -15.58 -7.91
N MET A 105 3.65 -15.54 -7.01
CA MET A 105 5.06 -15.46 -7.39
C MET A 105 5.50 -16.72 -8.13
N ASP A 106 5.06 -17.91 -7.72
CA ASP A 106 5.31 -19.17 -8.44
C ASP A 106 4.74 -19.13 -9.87
N GLU A 107 3.50 -18.65 -10.04
CA GLU A 107 2.87 -18.46 -11.37
C GLU A 107 3.68 -17.49 -12.26
N GLN A 108 4.27 -16.47 -11.66
CA GLN A 108 5.05 -15.43 -12.33
C GLN A 108 6.51 -15.83 -12.58
N GLY A 109 6.96 -16.93 -12.00
CA GLY A 109 8.38 -17.35 -12.03
C GLY A 109 9.29 -16.43 -11.22
N ILE A 110 8.79 -15.85 -10.12
CA ILE A 110 9.53 -15.00 -9.19
C ILE A 110 9.94 -15.84 -7.98
N GLU A 111 11.24 -15.96 -7.73
CA GLU A 111 11.80 -16.68 -6.58
C GLU A 111 11.78 -15.83 -5.31
N ALA A 112 12.11 -14.55 -5.44
CA ALA A 112 12.15 -13.62 -4.32
C ALA A 112 11.72 -12.23 -4.77
N CYS A 113 11.13 -11.45 -3.86
CA CYS A 113 10.87 -10.04 -4.11
C CYS A 113 11.17 -9.16 -2.90
N MET A 114 11.51 -7.90 -3.17
CA MET A 114 11.45 -6.85 -2.15
C MET A 114 10.02 -6.33 -2.09
N LEU A 115 9.42 -6.36 -0.90
CA LEU A 115 8.01 -6.06 -0.72
C LEU A 115 7.83 -4.79 0.11
N PHE A 116 7.34 -3.73 -0.54
CA PHE A 116 7.24 -2.38 -0.01
C PHE A 116 5.80 -1.96 0.31
N PRO A 117 5.63 -0.99 1.23
CA PRO A 117 4.33 -0.43 1.53
C PRO A 117 3.74 0.38 0.38
N THR A 118 2.43 0.59 0.40
CA THR A 118 1.73 1.48 -0.54
C THR A 118 1.26 2.76 0.15
N LEU A 119 0.54 2.64 1.26
CA LEU A 119 0.12 3.78 2.07
C LEU A 119 1.25 4.31 2.94
N ALA A 120 2.04 3.42 3.58
CA ALA A 120 3.01 3.85 4.59
C ALA A 120 4.09 4.77 4.02
N VAL A 121 4.51 4.54 2.77
CA VAL A 121 5.48 5.38 2.06
C VAL A 121 4.97 6.80 1.78
N CYS A 122 3.68 7.07 1.98
CA CYS A 122 3.07 8.37 1.70
C CYS A 122 2.75 9.20 2.96
N VAL A 123 2.64 8.59 4.13
CA VAL A 123 2.08 9.27 5.33
C VAL A 123 3.10 10.00 6.18
N GLU A 124 4.40 9.72 6.04
CA GLU A 124 5.46 10.33 6.86
C GLU A 124 5.44 11.86 6.83
N HIS A 125 5.24 12.44 5.64
CA HIS A 125 5.22 13.90 5.47
C HIS A 125 4.08 14.57 6.25
N ALA A 126 2.94 13.89 6.45
CA ALA A 126 1.85 14.41 7.26
C ALA A 126 2.27 14.56 8.74
N MET A 127 3.23 13.75 9.21
CA MET A 127 3.72 13.74 10.59
C MET A 127 5.05 14.50 10.77
N ARG A 128 5.54 15.20 9.74
CA ARG A 128 6.87 15.85 9.73
C ARG A 128 7.15 16.81 10.89
N HIS A 129 6.11 17.38 11.50
CA HIS A 129 6.21 18.30 12.64
C HIS A 129 5.98 17.63 13.99
N ASN A 130 5.73 16.32 14.01
CA ASN A 130 5.50 15.53 15.22
C ASN A 130 6.26 14.19 15.15
N PRO A 131 7.60 14.18 15.34
CA PRO A 131 8.38 12.95 15.31
C PRO A 131 7.88 11.85 16.28
N PRO A 132 7.44 12.14 17.52
CA PRO A 132 6.86 11.10 18.38
C PRO A 132 5.65 10.38 17.77
N GLN A 133 4.75 11.10 17.10
CA GLN A 133 3.63 10.50 16.38
C GLN A 133 4.12 9.63 15.21
N LEU A 134 5.13 10.09 14.47
CA LEU A 134 5.74 9.33 13.37
C LEU A 134 6.29 8.00 13.89
N TYR A 135 7.12 8.03 14.93
CA TYR A 135 7.71 6.81 15.49
C TYR A 135 6.66 5.84 16.03
N ALA A 136 5.63 6.33 16.72
CA ALA A 136 4.55 5.47 17.22
C ALA A 136 3.80 4.77 16.08
N ASN A 137 3.53 5.48 14.98
CA ASN A 137 2.89 4.90 13.80
C ASN A 137 3.77 3.86 13.11
N PHE A 138 5.04 4.16 12.89
CA PHE A 138 5.95 3.23 12.21
C PHE A 138 6.37 2.04 13.07
N GLU A 139 6.40 2.17 14.39
CA GLU A 139 6.58 1.02 15.27
C GLU A 139 5.35 0.09 15.21
N ALA A 140 4.14 0.65 15.28
CA ALA A 140 2.90 -0.13 15.16
C ALA A 140 2.79 -0.81 13.78
N PHE A 141 3.11 -0.07 12.72
CA PHE A 141 3.14 -0.56 11.35
C PHE A 141 4.17 -1.67 11.14
N ASN A 142 5.40 -1.51 11.66
CA ASN A 142 6.43 -2.54 11.52
C ASN A 142 6.05 -3.85 12.22
N ARG A 143 5.42 -3.77 13.40
CA ARG A 143 4.89 -4.97 14.07
C ARG A 143 3.77 -5.64 13.27
N TRP A 144 2.88 -4.85 12.65
CA TRP A 144 1.86 -5.39 11.74
C TRP A 144 2.51 -6.07 10.51
N LEU A 145 3.53 -5.44 9.94
CA LEU A 145 4.24 -5.95 8.77
C LEU A 145 4.94 -7.28 9.10
N GLU A 146 5.53 -7.39 10.29
CA GLU A 146 6.12 -8.64 10.78
C GLU A 146 5.07 -9.75 10.90
N ASP A 147 3.89 -9.46 11.45
CA ASP A 147 2.80 -10.41 11.62
C ASP A 147 2.25 -10.92 10.27
N ASP A 148 1.97 -10.02 9.32
CA ASP A 148 1.24 -10.37 8.09
C ASP A 148 2.17 -10.82 6.94
N TRP A 149 3.41 -10.34 6.90
CA TRP A 149 4.35 -10.60 5.80
C TRP A 149 5.68 -11.21 6.24
N GLY A 150 6.19 -10.78 7.40
CA GLY A 150 7.50 -11.16 7.91
C GLY A 150 8.66 -10.41 7.24
N TYR A 151 9.85 -10.52 7.85
CA TYR A 151 11.08 -9.87 7.36
C TYR A 151 12.07 -10.84 6.70
N ALA A 152 11.66 -12.09 6.42
CA ALA A 152 12.53 -13.18 5.97
C ALA A 152 11.85 -14.13 4.97
#